data_AF-A0A7W0UPE1-F1
#
_entry.id   AF-A0A7W0UPE1-F1
#
_cell.length_a   1.000
_cell.length_b   1.000
_cell.length_c   1.000
_cell.angle_alpha   90.00
_cell.angle_beta   90.00
_cell.angle_gamma   90.00
#
_symmetry.space_group_name_H-M   'P 1'
#
loop_
_entity.id
_entity.type
_entity.pdbx_description
1 polymer ?
#
loop_
_entity_poly.entity_id
_entity_poly.type
_entity_poly.pdbx_seq_one_letter_code
_entity_poly.pdbx_strand_id
1 'polypeptide(L)'
;MTRPHKTRSAAAVTGFLTASMLALLVLGSAATAAPQVAPVNIDPPTITGTPRVGEALTAQNGTWQNSPTEFRYRWLRCNPGGNSCVLLAADGKTYRVGQMDVGSTLRVRVTAVNADGATNARSEQTDVVDSNAAPLNNTARPTITGEARVGQELTATEGTWTGNPTSFAFQWQRCDVDSFTCAAVIGATGKTY
;
A
#
# COMPACT_ATOMS: atom_id res chain seq x y z
N MET A 1 86.30 44.64 -70.20
CA MET A 1 86.73 45.98 -69.73
C MET A 1 86.06 46.27 -68.38
N THR A 2 86.83 46.81 -67.43
CA THR A 2 86.46 47.42 -66.14
C THR A 2 85.74 46.58 -65.06
N ARG A 3 86.49 46.24 -63.98
CA ARG A 3 85.99 46.22 -62.59
C ARG A 3 85.51 47.63 -62.21
N PRO A 4 84.56 47.80 -61.27
CA PRO A 4 84.97 48.10 -59.88
C PRO A 4 84.03 47.66 -58.74
N HIS A 5 84.64 47.63 -57.55
CA HIS A 5 84.22 48.03 -56.19
C HIS A 5 82.72 48.02 -55.77
N LYS A 6 82.34 47.35 -54.65
CA LYS A 6 82.49 47.67 -53.21
C LYS A 6 81.46 48.69 -52.67
N THR A 7 80.84 48.33 -51.52
CA THR A 7 80.29 49.18 -50.42
C THR A 7 79.03 50.04 -50.72
N ARG A 8 78.08 50.35 -49.82
CA ARG A 8 77.91 50.29 -48.34
C ARG A 8 76.44 50.69 -47.99
N SER A 9 75.93 50.21 -46.84
CA SER A 9 75.05 50.87 -45.81
C SER A 9 73.78 51.63 -46.23
N ALA A 10 72.70 51.82 -45.45
CA ALA A 10 72.11 51.45 -44.16
C ALA A 10 70.61 51.84 -44.33
N ALA A 11 69.61 51.37 -43.59
CA ALA A 11 69.35 51.65 -42.18
C ALA A 11 68.08 50.90 -41.76
N ALA A 12 68.01 50.58 -40.47
CA ALA A 12 66.90 49.92 -39.81
C ALA A 12 65.72 50.88 -39.56
N VAL A 13 64.49 50.37 -39.60
CA VAL A 13 63.39 50.83 -38.73
C VAL A 13 62.58 49.61 -38.29
N THR A 14 62.63 49.35 -36.99
CA THR A 14 61.80 48.42 -36.24
C THR A 14 60.37 48.94 -36.08
N GLY A 15 59.36 48.08 -36.23
CA GLY A 15 57.97 48.38 -35.89
C GLY A 15 57.21 47.11 -35.57
N PHE A 16 57.12 46.77 -34.27
CA PHE A 16 56.30 45.70 -33.74
C PHE A 16 54.82 46.13 -33.74
N LEU A 17 53.95 45.38 -34.42
CA LEU A 17 52.50 45.50 -34.27
C LEU A 17 52.03 44.49 -33.21
N THR A 18 51.69 45.00 -32.04
CA THR A 18 51.11 44.25 -30.93
C THR A 18 49.64 43.95 -31.22
N ALA A 19 49.27 42.67 -31.22
CA ALA A 19 47.88 42.23 -31.25
C ALA A 19 47.25 42.42 -29.86
N SER A 20 46.26 43.31 -29.73
CA SER A 20 45.44 43.44 -28.53
C SER A 20 44.36 42.36 -28.53
N MET A 21 44.55 41.31 -27.73
CA MET A 21 43.45 40.43 -27.31
C MET A 21 42.75 41.07 -26.10
N LEU A 22 41.48 41.45 -26.28
CA LEU A 22 40.60 41.80 -25.18
C LEU A 22 40.10 40.49 -24.55
N ALA A 23 40.72 40.05 -23.46
CA ALA A 23 40.22 38.92 -22.67
C ALA A 23 39.05 39.40 -21.79
N LEU A 24 37.81 39.10 -22.18
CA LEU A 24 36.64 39.28 -21.31
C LEU A 24 36.68 38.21 -20.21
N LEU A 25 37.03 38.60 -18.99
CA LEU A 25 36.98 37.72 -17.83
C LEU A 25 35.51 37.55 -17.42
N VAL A 26 34.85 36.49 -17.88
CA VAL A 26 33.54 36.10 -17.37
C VAL A 26 33.75 35.54 -15.97
N LEU A 27 33.56 36.38 -14.94
CA LEU A 27 33.42 35.94 -13.56
C LEU A 27 32.11 35.14 -13.48
N GLY A 28 32.19 33.84 -13.76
CA GLY A 28 31.10 32.92 -13.50
C GLY A 28 30.81 32.94 -12.01
N SER A 29 29.67 33.50 -11.62
CA SER A 29 29.15 33.38 -10.27
C SER A 29 28.94 31.90 -9.98
N ALA A 30 29.88 31.26 -9.28
CA ALA A 30 29.64 29.95 -8.72
C ALA A 30 28.58 30.12 -7.64
N ALA A 31 27.31 29.88 -7.98
CA ALA A 31 26.26 29.75 -6.99
C ALA A 31 26.66 28.60 -6.06
N THR A 32 27.05 28.93 -4.84
CA THR A 32 27.24 27.93 -3.78
C THR A 32 25.91 27.23 -3.58
N ALA A 33 25.80 25.99 -4.07
CA ALA A 33 24.66 25.14 -3.79
C ALA A 33 24.53 25.01 -2.26
N ALA A 34 23.32 25.28 -1.74
CA ALA A 34 23.02 25.02 -0.35
C ALA A 34 23.34 23.54 -0.02
N PRO A 35 23.82 23.22 1.19
CA PRO A 35 24.09 21.83 1.56
C PRO A 35 22.83 21.01 1.31
N GLN A 36 22.95 20.06 0.38
CA GLN A 36 21.88 19.19 -0.08
C GLN A 36 21.76 18.03 0.94
N VAL A 37 20.57 17.88 1.55
CA VAL A 37 20.30 16.99 2.69
C VAL A 37 19.12 16.08 2.33
N ALA A 38 19.14 14.82 2.79
CA ALA A 38 18.05 13.87 2.56
C ALA A 38 16.69 14.42 3.05
N PRO A 39 15.56 13.94 2.52
CA PRO A 39 14.23 14.41 2.92
C PRO A 39 13.98 14.31 4.43
N VAL A 40 13.21 15.24 4.97
CA VAL A 40 12.77 15.20 6.38
C VAL A 40 11.26 15.32 6.43
N ASN A 41 10.59 14.37 7.07
CA ASN A 41 9.15 14.42 7.27
C ASN A 41 8.82 15.45 8.35
N ILE A 42 7.86 16.33 8.08
CA ILE A 42 7.36 17.32 9.05
C ILE A 42 5.88 17.12 9.39
N ASP A 43 5.10 16.59 8.45
CA ASP A 43 3.75 16.08 8.74
C ASP A 43 3.65 14.62 8.26
N PRO A 44 3.16 13.70 9.09
CA PRO A 44 3.14 12.28 8.76
C PRO A 44 2.24 11.99 7.54
N PRO A 45 2.53 10.91 6.79
CA PRO A 45 1.61 10.37 5.80
C PRO A 45 0.22 10.09 6.39
N THR A 46 -0.82 10.14 5.57
CA THR A 46 -2.19 9.78 5.99
C THR A 46 -2.79 8.74 5.05
N ILE A 47 -3.85 8.07 5.50
CA ILE A 47 -4.62 7.12 4.70
C ILE A 47 -6.04 7.67 4.56
N THR A 48 -6.57 7.67 3.34
CA THR A 48 -7.97 8.00 3.05
C THR A 48 -8.70 6.79 2.49
N GLY A 49 -10.00 6.69 2.77
CA GLY A 49 -10.87 5.58 2.35
C GLY A 49 -11.40 4.80 3.55
N THR A 50 -12.33 3.88 3.29
CA THR A 50 -12.94 3.05 4.34
C THR A 50 -12.17 1.73 4.48
N PRO A 51 -11.69 1.36 5.69
CA PRO A 51 -11.01 0.09 5.91
C PRO A 51 -12.04 -1.05 5.92
N ARG A 52 -12.54 -1.44 4.75
CA ARG A 52 -13.50 -2.54 4.59
C ARG A 52 -13.10 -3.42 3.42
N VAL A 53 -13.27 -4.73 3.54
CA VAL A 53 -12.90 -5.68 2.49
C VAL A 53 -13.46 -5.26 1.13
N GLY A 54 -12.57 -5.20 0.13
CA GLY A 54 -12.88 -4.82 -1.24
C GLY A 54 -12.80 -3.32 -1.52
N GLU A 55 -12.80 -2.46 -0.50
CA GLU A 55 -12.59 -1.03 -0.67
C GLU A 55 -11.12 -0.69 -0.95
N ALA A 56 -10.89 0.48 -1.54
CA ALA A 56 -9.55 1.00 -1.79
C ALA A 56 -9.17 2.03 -0.73
N LEU A 57 -7.99 1.84 -0.15
CA LEU A 57 -7.31 2.84 0.66
C LEU A 57 -6.27 3.56 -0.18
N THR A 58 -6.10 4.87 0.04
CA THR A 58 -5.13 5.70 -0.67
C THR A 58 -4.19 6.37 0.32
N ALA A 59 -2.89 6.21 0.11
CA ALA A 59 -1.86 6.89 0.88
C ALA A 59 -1.69 8.33 0.39
N GLN A 60 -1.57 9.25 1.35
CA GLN A 60 -1.12 10.62 1.13
C GLN A 60 0.29 10.78 1.70
N ASN A 61 1.13 11.56 1.03
CA ASN A 61 2.56 11.61 1.36
C ASN A 61 2.84 12.31 2.69
N GLY A 62 1.93 13.16 3.18
CA GLY A 62 2.23 14.14 4.22
C GLY A 62 3.11 15.26 3.67
N THR A 63 3.78 15.99 4.56
CA THR A 63 4.62 17.14 4.21
C THR A 63 6.08 16.84 4.48
N TRP A 64 6.95 17.20 3.54
CA TRP A 64 8.38 16.91 3.58
C TRP A 64 9.20 18.14 3.25
N GLN A 65 10.34 18.30 3.93
CA GLN A 65 11.39 19.25 3.58
C GLN A 65 12.42 18.62 2.63
N ASN A 66 13.34 19.45 2.13
CA ASN A 66 14.45 19.09 1.25
C ASN A 66 14.03 18.49 -0.10
N SER A 67 12.91 18.96 -0.64
CA SER A 67 12.45 18.74 -2.02
C SER A 67 12.56 17.28 -2.51
N PRO A 68 11.75 16.35 -1.96
CA PRO A 68 11.69 14.99 -2.49
C PRO A 68 11.34 14.97 -3.98
N THR A 69 12.01 14.11 -4.73
CA THR A 69 11.79 13.89 -6.17
C THR A 69 11.02 12.60 -6.45
N GLU A 70 10.99 11.66 -5.50
CA GLU A 70 10.29 10.38 -5.62
C GLU A 70 9.67 9.96 -4.28
N PHE A 71 8.55 9.24 -4.34
CA PHE A 71 7.93 8.60 -3.17
C PHE A 71 7.65 7.12 -3.44
N ARG A 72 8.01 6.26 -2.48
CA ARG A 72 7.71 4.82 -2.48
C ARG A 72 6.81 4.49 -1.32
N TYR A 73 5.90 3.54 -1.52
CA TYR A 73 4.92 3.14 -0.52
C TYR A 73 5.17 1.71 -0.08
N ARG A 74 4.83 1.42 1.17
CA ARG A 74 4.77 0.05 1.64
C ARG A 74 3.69 -0.09 2.68
N TRP A 75 2.74 -0.97 2.43
CA TRP A 75 1.63 -1.20 3.34
C TRP A 75 2.01 -2.18 4.45
N LEU A 76 1.43 -1.97 5.62
CA LEU A 76 1.60 -2.80 6.80
C LEU A 76 0.23 -3.22 7.31
N ARG A 77 0.13 -4.47 7.73
CA ARG A 77 -1.00 -4.99 8.50
C ARG A 77 -0.57 -5.10 9.95
N CYS A 78 -1.34 -4.49 10.84
CA CYS A 78 -1.08 -4.51 12.27
C CYS A 78 -2.19 -5.24 13.01
N ASN A 79 -1.90 -5.77 14.20
CA ASN A 79 -2.94 -6.29 15.09
C ASN A 79 -3.97 -5.17 15.43
N PRO A 80 -5.18 -5.50 15.94
CA PRO A 80 -6.21 -4.50 16.18
C PRO A 80 -5.78 -3.32 17.08
N GLY A 81 -4.80 -3.52 17.96
CA GLY A 81 -4.23 -2.45 18.80
C GLY A 81 -3.12 -1.62 18.13
N GLY A 82 -2.64 -1.99 16.94
CA GLY A 82 -1.58 -1.29 16.21
C GLY A 82 -0.15 -1.54 16.71
N ASN A 83 0.04 -2.44 17.68
CA ASN A 83 1.30 -2.65 18.41
C ASN A 83 2.28 -3.59 17.68
N SER A 84 1.76 -4.46 16.83
CA SER A 84 2.57 -5.43 16.08
C SER A 84 2.16 -5.40 14.62
N CYS A 85 3.11 -5.14 13.73
CA CYS A 85 2.86 -4.94 12.31
C CYS A 85 3.75 -5.84 11.46
N VAL A 86 3.16 -6.40 10.41
CA VAL A 86 3.87 -7.12 9.35
C VAL A 86 3.88 -6.30 8.07
N LEU A 87 4.96 -6.43 7.30
CA LEU A 87 5.07 -5.81 5.99
C LEU A 87 4.30 -6.61 4.94
N LEU A 88 3.43 -5.95 4.21
CA LEU A 88 2.69 -6.56 3.11
C LEU A 88 3.48 -6.46 1.81
N ALA A 89 3.23 -7.37 0.87
CA ALA A 89 3.76 -7.31 -0.49
C ALA A 89 3.04 -6.26 -1.37
N ALA A 90 2.64 -5.13 -0.80
CA ALA A 90 1.95 -4.05 -1.51
C ALA A 90 2.75 -2.75 -1.41
N ASP A 91 3.11 -2.21 -2.58
CA ASP A 91 4.00 -1.06 -2.77
C ASP A 91 3.38 0.10 -3.57
N GLY A 92 2.13 -0.06 -4.01
CA GLY A 92 1.36 1.00 -4.65
C GLY A 92 0.91 2.09 -3.68
N LYS A 93 0.63 3.28 -4.23
CA LYS A 93 -0.02 4.39 -3.50
C LYS A 93 -1.41 4.01 -2.99
N THR A 94 -2.08 3.10 -3.69
CA THR A 94 -3.37 2.54 -3.32
C THR A 94 -3.22 1.10 -2.84
N TYR A 95 -4.10 0.69 -1.93
CA TYR A 95 -4.21 -0.67 -1.43
C TYR A 95 -5.65 -1.13 -1.44
N ARG A 96 -5.91 -2.29 -2.04
CA ARG A 96 -7.22 -2.93 -1.99
C ARG A 96 -7.28 -3.81 -0.75
N VAL A 97 -8.22 -3.51 0.14
CA VAL A 97 -8.38 -4.25 1.39
C VAL A 97 -8.84 -5.68 1.08
N GLY A 98 -8.09 -6.65 1.58
CA GLY A 98 -8.35 -8.08 1.40
C GLY A 98 -9.01 -8.73 2.61
N GLN A 99 -9.53 -9.94 2.41
CA GLN A 99 -10.21 -10.69 3.47
C GLN A 99 -9.29 -10.99 4.67
N MET A 100 -8.00 -11.18 4.41
CA MET A 100 -7.00 -11.45 5.46
C MET A 100 -6.69 -10.24 6.33
N ASP A 101 -7.18 -9.04 5.97
CA ASP A 101 -7.03 -7.83 6.77
C ASP A 101 -8.13 -7.71 7.84
N VAL A 102 -9.22 -8.46 7.75
CA VAL A 102 -10.36 -8.34 8.69
C VAL A 102 -9.89 -8.51 10.14
N GLY A 103 -10.32 -7.59 11.01
CA GLY A 103 -9.91 -7.56 12.41
C GLY A 103 -8.51 -6.98 12.66
N SER A 104 -7.79 -6.59 11.61
CA SER A 104 -6.49 -5.89 11.69
C SER A 104 -6.65 -4.39 11.46
N THR A 105 -5.64 -3.60 11.77
CA THR A 105 -5.53 -2.21 11.29
C THR A 105 -4.48 -2.12 10.18
N LEU A 106 -4.57 -1.08 9.35
CA LEU A 106 -3.62 -0.86 8.25
C LEU A 106 -2.82 0.43 8.47
N ARG A 107 -1.54 0.41 8.07
CA ARG A 107 -0.65 1.59 8.02
C ARG A 107 0.06 1.62 6.68
N VAL A 108 0.53 2.80 6.29
CA VAL A 108 1.46 2.96 5.16
C VAL A 108 2.77 3.56 5.65
N ARG A 109 3.88 2.99 5.18
CA ARG A 109 5.21 3.59 5.27
C ARG A 109 5.51 4.26 3.94
N VAL A 110 5.70 5.57 3.96
CA VAL A 110 6.12 6.36 2.80
C VAL A 110 7.62 6.61 2.91
N THR A 111 8.35 6.34 1.85
CA THR A 111 9.78 6.65 1.72
C THR A 111 9.94 7.76 0.70
N ALA A 112 10.44 8.91 1.13
CA ALA A 112 10.75 10.05 0.29
C ALA A 112 12.22 9.98 -0.14
N VAL A 113 12.51 10.30 -1.40
CA VAL A 113 13.86 10.23 -1.99
C VAL A 113 14.19 11.55 -2.69
N ASN A 114 15.42 12.01 -2.54
CA ASN A 114 16.04 13.05 -3.37
C ASN A 114 17.47 12.62 -3.77
N ALA A 115 18.25 13.52 -4.39
CA ALA A 115 19.62 13.20 -4.83
C ALA A 115 20.57 12.81 -3.68
N ASP A 116 20.27 13.23 -2.44
CA ASP A 116 21.14 13.04 -1.26
C ASP A 116 20.77 11.83 -0.43
N GLY A 117 19.64 11.18 -0.73
CA GLY A 117 19.25 9.94 -0.08
C GLY A 117 17.75 9.80 0.12
N ALA A 118 17.39 8.96 1.09
CA ALA A 118 16.02 8.58 1.35
C ALA A 118 15.74 8.47 2.86
N THR A 119 14.56 8.90 3.26
CA THR A 119 14.05 8.74 4.63
C THR A 119 12.60 8.26 4.57
N ASN A 120 12.10 7.68 5.66
CA ASN A 120 10.75 7.13 5.70
C ASN A 120 9.96 7.60 6.93
N ALA A 121 8.65 7.69 6.76
CA ALA A 121 7.68 8.00 7.81
C ALA A 121 6.47 7.05 7.69
N ARG A 122 5.76 6.85 8.80
CA ARG A 122 4.55 6.00 8.83
C ARG A 122 3.32 6.87 9.08
N SER A 123 2.20 6.46 8.52
CA SER A 123 0.91 7.00 8.89
C SER A 123 0.45 6.52 10.26
N GLU A 124 -0.57 7.20 10.79
CA GLU A 124 -1.44 6.58 11.77
C GLU A 124 -2.15 5.34 11.22
N GLN A 125 -2.63 4.50 12.13
CA GLN A 125 -3.43 3.33 11.76
C GLN A 125 -4.82 3.74 11.31
N THR A 126 -5.41 2.96 10.42
CA THR A 126 -6.84 3.00 10.15
C THR A 126 -7.64 2.50 11.34
N ASP A 127 -8.96 2.66 11.29
CA ASP A 127 -9.87 1.81 12.06
C ASP A 127 -9.65 0.33 11.73
N VAL A 128 -10.17 -0.53 12.61
CA VAL A 128 -10.15 -1.98 12.39
C VAL A 128 -10.89 -2.32 11.12
N VAL A 129 -10.30 -3.18 10.29
CA VAL A 129 -10.87 -3.55 9.01
C VAL A 129 -12.14 -4.38 9.18
N ASP A 130 -13.22 -3.87 8.59
CA ASP A 130 -14.52 -4.53 8.56
C ASP A 130 -14.61 -5.57 7.44
N SER A 131 -15.34 -6.64 7.72
CA SER A 131 -15.75 -7.58 6.68
C SER A 131 -16.80 -6.94 5.76
N ASN A 132 -16.83 -7.36 4.50
CA ASN A 132 -17.93 -7.06 3.59
C ASN A 132 -18.95 -8.22 3.50
N ALA A 133 -18.78 -9.25 4.32
CA ALA A 133 -19.70 -10.37 4.36
C ALA A 133 -21.08 -9.89 4.85
N ALA A 134 -22.12 -10.27 4.14
CA ALA A 134 -23.48 -9.99 4.57
C ALA A 134 -23.81 -10.87 5.79
N PRO A 135 -24.57 -10.36 6.78
CA PRO A 135 -24.98 -11.16 7.92
C PRO A 135 -25.83 -12.36 7.46
N LEU A 136 -25.60 -13.49 8.11
CA LEU A 136 -26.40 -14.71 7.92
C LEU A 136 -27.64 -14.63 8.82
N ASN A 137 -28.82 -14.59 8.20
CA ASN A 137 -30.10 -14.62 8.90
C ASN A 137 -30.97 -15.71 8.28
N ASN A 138 -31.56 -16.57 9.11
CA ASN A 138 -32.53 -17.55 8.65
C ASN A 138 -33.84 -16.84 8.28
N THR A 139 -34.25 -16.95 7.02
CA THR A 139 -35.50 -16.38 6.50
C THR A 139 -36.59 -17.43 6.32
N ALA A 140 -36.21 -18.70 6.19
CA ALA A 140 -37.12 -19.83 6.24
C ALA A 140 -36.50 -21.00 7.01
N ARG A 141 -37.28 -21.57 7.93
CA ARG A 141 -36.83 -22.66 8.79
C ARG A 141 -36.46 -23.91 7.95
N PRO A 142 -35.42 -24.66 8.37
CA PRO A 142 -35.21 -26.04 7.94
C PRO A 142 -36.49 -26.88 8.04
N THR A 143 -36.71 -27.75 7.07
CA THR A 143 -37.82 -28.72 7.06
C THR A 143 -37.26 -30.15 7.09
N ILE A 144 -38.02 -31.07 7.67
CA ILE A 144 -37.72 -32.50 7.62
C ILE A 144 -38.63 -33.14 6.57
N THR A 145 -38.04 -33.91 5.66
CA THR A 145 -38.75 -34.74 4.66
C THR A 145 -38.48 -36.22 4.91
N GLY A 146 -39.34 -37.08 4.36
CA GLY A 146 -39.32 -38.53 4.61
C GLY A 146 -40.53 -39.00 5.41
N GLU A 147 -40.75 -40.30 5.45
CA GLU A 147 -41.85 -40.88 6.24
C GLU A 147 -41.37 -41.11 7.67
N ALA A 148 -42.03 -40.49 8.66
CA ALA A 148 -41.67 -40.61 10.08
C ALA A 148 -42.09 -41.98 10.67
N ARG A 149 -41.44 -43.05 10.21
CA ARG A 149 -41.61 -44.43 10.67
C ARG A 149 -40.26 -45.05 11.04
N VAL A 150 -40.27 -45.96 12.01
CA VAL A 150 -39.06 -46.69 12.41
C VAL A 150 -38.45 -47.40 11.20
N GLY A 151 -37.14 -47.23 11.01
CA GLY A 151 -36.38 -47.82 9.92
C GLY A 151 -36.48 -47.06 8.58
N GLN A 152 -37.20 -45.93 8.52
CA GLN A 152 -37.18 -45.03 7.37
C GLN A 152 -36.19 -43.88 7.61
N GLU A 153 -35.58 -43.39 6.53
CA GLU A 153 -34.66 -42.25 6.57
C GLU A 153 -35.43 -40.93 6.57
N LEU A 154 -34.98 -40.00 7.40
CA LEU A 154 -35.43 -38.61 7.38
C LEU A 154 -34.31 -37.72 6.82
N THR A 155 -34.67 -36.71 6.03
CA THR A 155 -33.74 -35.74 5.46
C THR A 155 -34.09 -34.34 5.93
N ALA A 156 -33.11 -33.60 6.44
CA ALA A 156 -33.26 -32.18 6.75
C ALA A 156 -32.89 -31.31 5.55
N THR A 157 -33.67 -30.26 5.30
CA THR A 157 -33.27 -29.18 4.40
C THR A 157 -32.50 -28.11 5.16
N GLU A 158 -31.68 -27.34 4.48
CA GLU A 158 -30.91 -26.25 5.08
C GLU A 158 -31.79 -25.05 5.51
N GLY A 159 -33.03 -24.97 5.01
CA GLY A 159 -33.84 -23.76 5.06
C GLY A 159 -33.33 -22.69 4.10
N THR A 160 -33.78 -21.45 4.27
CA THR A 160 -33.36 -20.30 3.45
C THR A 160 -32.66 -19.27 4.33
N TRP A 161 -31.57 -18.71 3.82
CA TRP A 161 -30.69 -17.81 4.57
C TRP A 161 -30.28 -16.60 3.73
N THR A 162 -30.10 -15.45 4.39
CA THR A 162 -29.36 -14.33 3.80
C THR A 162 -27.84 -14.58 3.86
N GLY A 163 -27.08 -13.82 3.06
CA GLY A 163 -25.62 -13.76 3.18
C GLY A 163 -24.83 -14.93 2.58
N ASN A 164 -25.49 -15.80 1.81
CA ASN A 164 -24.86 -16.90 1.05
C ASN A 164 -23.96 -17.81 1.92
N PRO A 165 -24.53 -18.50 2.93
CA PRO A 165 -23.76 -19.46 3.73
C PRO A 165 -23.12 -20.52 2.83
N THR A 166 -21.87 -20.86 3.12
CA THR A 166 -21.09 -21.84 2.34
C THR A 166 -21.06 -23.23 2.96
N SER A 167 -21.56 -23.38 4.18
CA SER A 167 -21.62 -24.65 4.90
C SER A 167 -22.75 -24.64 5.92
N PHE A 168 -23.22 -25.83 6.26
CA PHE A 168 -24.27 -26.07 7.24
C PHE A 168 -23.86 -27.22 8.16
N ALA A 169 -24.29 -27.14 9.42
CA ALA A 169 -24.16 -28.21 10.39
C ALA A 169 -25.56 -28.63 10.85
N PHE A 170 -25.76 -29.92 11.04
CA PHE A 170 -27.04 -30.48 11.45
C PHE A 170 -26.91 -31.14 12.83
N GLN A 171 -28.03 -31.15 13.56
CA GLN A 171 -28.17 -31.92 14.80
C GLN A 171 -29.62 -32.38 14.90
N TRP A 172 -29.84 -33.69 14.84
CA TRP A 172 -31.17 -34.25 15.04
C TRP A 172 -31.54 -34.19 16.51
N GLN A 173 -32.80 -33.85 16.78
CA GLN A 173 -33.31 -33.72 18.14
C GLN A 173 -34.60 -34.53 18.29
N ARG A 174 -34.80 -35.11 19.48
CA ARG A 174 -36.06 -35.73 19.90
C ARG A 174 -36.75 -34.78 20.87
N CYS A 175 -37.96 -34.39 20.53
CA CYS A 175 -38.79 -33.52 21.36
C CYS A 175 -39.88 -34.37 22.02
N ASP A 176 -40.22 -34.04 23.27
CA ASP A 176 -41.44 -34.57 23.86
C ASP A 176 -42.66 -33.89 23.20
N VAL A 177 -43.76 -34.63 23.08
CA VAL A 177 -44.99 -34.22 22.38
C VAL A 177 -45.53 -32.86 22.86
N ASP A 178 -45.32 -32.53 24.13
CA ASP A 178 -45.81 -31.29 24.76
C ASP A 178 -44.68 -30.33 25.18
N SER A 179 -43.44 -30.60 24.81
CA SER A 179 -42.30 -29.80 25.24
C SER A 179 -41.71 -28.92 24.14
N PHE A 180 -41.42 -27.67 24.49
CA PHE A 180 -40.57 -26.79 23.69
C PHE A 180 -39.08 -27.15 23.80
N THR A 181 -38.72 -28.09 24.68
CA THR A 181 -37.36 -28.59 24.82
C THR A 181 -37.20 -29.92 24.10
N CYS A 182 -36.20 -29.97 23.23
CA CYS A 182 -35.80 -31.18 22.51
C CYS A 182 -34.41 -31.60 22.98
N ALA A 183 -34.19 -32.90 23.17
CA ALA A 183 -32.89 -33.47 23.46
C ALA A 183 -32.15 -33.81 22.16
N ALA A 184 -30.86 -33.51 22.10
CA ALA A 184 -30.02 -33.91 20.98
C ALA A 184 -29.93 -35.45 20.90
N VAL A 185 -30.07 -36.00 19.70
CA VAL A 185 -29.73 -37.39 19.42
C VAL A 185 -28.22 -37.46 19.21
N ILE A 186 -27.52 -38.06 20.16
CA ILE A 186 -26.06 -38.13 20.16
C ILE A 186 -25.54 -38.78 18.87
N GLY A 187 -24.60 -38.12 18.21
CA GLY A 187 -23.97 -38.58 16.97
C GLY A 187 -24.77 -38.34 15.68
N ALA A 188 -26.03 -37.90 15.78
CA ALA A 188 -26.86 -37.61 14.62
C ALA A 188 -26.62 -36.19 14.09
N THR A 189 -25.48 -36.00 13.40
CA THR A 189 -25.06 -34.70 12.85
C THR A 189 -25.09 -34.65 11.31
N GLY A 190 -25.62 -35.68 10.67
CA GLY A 190 -25.78 -35.76 9.23
C GLY A 190 -26.98 -34.95 8.74
N LYS A 191 -26.98 -34.65 7.43
CA LYS A 191 -28.16 -34.12 6.75
C LYS A 191 -29.33 -35.11 6.77
N THR A 192 -29.03 -36.40 6.91
CA THR A 192 -30.01 -37.48 7.09
C THR A 192 -29.87 -38.16 8.47
N TYR A 193 -30.92 -38.83 8.91
CA TYR A 193 -31.01 -39.63 10.15
C TYR A 193 -31.90 -40.85 9.98
#